data_AF-A0A0F5IIB5-F1
#
_entry.id   AF-A0A0F5IIB5-F1
#
_cell.length_a   1.000
_cell.length_b   1.000
_cell.length_c   1.000
_cell.angle_alpha   90.00
_cell.angle_beta   90.00
_cell.angle_gamma   90.00
#
_symmetry.space_group_name_H-M   'P 1'
#
loop_
_entity.id
_entity.type
_entity.pdbx_description
1 polymer ?
#
loop_
_entity_poly.entity_id
_entity_poly.type
_entity_poly.pdbx_seq_one_letter_code
_entity_poly.pdbx_strand_id
1 'polypeptide(L)' 'MPLPLAKDATKLPHIYDHEKQHLCLYHRRMNEWNASKMIAKTIIPWASEWLLHYEIWVATGIWHGGGIH' A
#
# COMPACT_ATOMS: atom_id res chain seq x y z
N MET A 1 15.37 6.79 0.78
CA MET A 1 14.60 8.00 1.10
C MET A 1 13.17 7.57 1.39
N PRO A 2 12.56 7.99 2.50
CA PRO A 2 11.17 7.65 2.80
C PRO A 2 10.20 8.34 1.83
N LEU A 3 9.09 7.67 1.49
CA LEU A 3 7.99 8.27 0.72
C LEU A 3 7.45 9.56 1.39
N PRO A 4 7.22 10.63 0.61
CA PRO A 4 6.52 11.83 1.07
C PRO A 4 5.16 11.56 1.73
N LEU A 5 4.78 12.42 2.67
CA LEU A 5 3.45 12.41 3.27
C LEU A 5 2.58 13.49 2.64
N ALA A 6 1.27 13.26 2.60
CA ALA A 6 0.31 14.30 2.29
C ALA A 6 0.40 15.46 3.30
N LYS A 7 -0.10 16.63 2.90
CA LYS A 7 -0.14 17.81 3.77
C LYS A 7 -0.84 17.48 5.10
N ASP A 8 -0.17 17.82 6.21
CA ASP A 8 -0.63 17.59 7.60
C ASP A 8 -0.74 16.11 8.03
N ALA A 9 -0.31 15.16 7.18
CA ALA A 9 -0.25 13.75 7.55
C ALA A 9 1.01 13.43 8.37
N THR A 10 0.85 12.57 9.37
CA THR A 10 1.95 12.12 10.24
C THR A 10 2.40 10.69 9.93
N LYS A 11 1.61 9.93 9.15
CA LYS A 11 1.85 8.52 8.82
C LYS A 11 1.32 8.21 7.42
N LEU A 12 2.01 7.30 6.73
CA LEU A 12 1.50 6.71 5.49
C LEU A 12 0.31 5.79 5.80
N PRO A 13 -0.74 5.82 4.97
CA PRO A 13 -1.85 4.88 5.05
C PRO A 13 -1.46 3.49 4.52
N HIS A 14 -2.17 2.46 5.00
CA HIS A 14 -2.17 1.10 4.43
C HIS A 14 -0.77 0.48 4.20
N ILE A 15 0.02 0.42 5.28
CA ILE A 15 1.36 -0.17 5.34
C ILE A 15 1.51 -1.00 6.62
N TYR A 16 2.22 -2.12 6.54
CA TYR A 16 2.49 -3.01 7.67
C TYR A 16 3.60 -2.50 8.59
N ASP A 17 4.56 -1.77 8.03
CA ASP A 17 5.74 -1.29 8.74
C ASP A 17 6.05 0.11 8.22
N HIS A 18 5.96 1.11 9.11
CA HIS A 18 6.19 2.51 8.77
C HIS A 18 7.67 2.83 8.59
N GLU A 19 8.57 2.14 9.30
CA GLU A 19 10.01 2.39 9.22
C GLU A 19 10.57 1.77 7.94
N LYS A 20 10.17 0.53 7.64
CA LYS A 20 10.60 -0.19 6.42
C LYS A 20 9.74 0.14 5.19
N GLN A 21 8.63 0.85 5.37
CA GLN A 21 7.63 1.16 4.34
C GLN A 21 7.11 -0.09 3.62
N HIS A 22 6.83 -1.15 4.39
CA HIS A 22 6.26 -2.37 3.83
C HIS A 22 4.79 -2.19 3.49
N LEU A 23 4.49 -2.19 2.19
CA LEU A 23 3.13 -2.00 1.68
C LEU A 23 2.17 -3.10 2.14
N CYS A 24 0.95 -2.69 2.52
CA CYS A 24 -0.15 -3.61 2.77
C CYS A 24 -0.79 -3.98 1.42
N LEU A 25 -0.26 -5.01 0.75
CA LEU A 25 -0.72 -5.41 -0.59
C LEU A 25 -1.68 -6.61 -0.60
N TYR A 26 -1.73 -7.40 0.48
CA TYR A 26 -2.51 -8.63 0.55
C TYR A 26 -2.81 -9.02 2.00
N HIS A 27 -4.00 -9.52 2.28
CA HIS A 27 -4.37 -9.85 3.65
C HIS A 27 -3.59 -11.07 4.17
N ARG A 28 -2.60 -10.83 5.04
CA ARG A 28 -1.73 -11.88 5.60
C ARG A 28 -2.51 -12.98 6.34
N ARG A 29 -3.50 -12.60 7.16
CA ARG A 29 -4.31 -13.59 7.92
C ARG A 29 -5.24 -14.44 7.05
N MET A 30 -5.67 -13.94 5.89
CA MET A 30 -6.54 -14.67 4.96
C MET A 30 -5.74 -15.46 3.92
N ASN A 31 -4.40 -15.45 4.03
CA ASN A 31 -3.49 -16.15 3.11
C ASN A 31 -3.75 -15.83 1.63
N GLU A 32 -4.11 -14.58 1.32
CA GLU A 32 -4.42 -14.14 -0.04
C GLU A 32 -3.24 -14.31 -0.99
N TRP A 33 -2.02 -14.29 -0.46
CA TRP A 33 -0.81 -14.52 -1.21
C TRP A 33 0.11 -15.54 -0.53
N ASN A 34 0.73 -16.39 -1.35
CA ASN A 34 1.79 -17.29 -0.94
C ASN A 34 2.79 -17.44 -2.10
N ALA A 35 3.94 -18.07 -1.83
CA ALA A 35 5.06 -18.16 -2.77
C ALA A 35 4.77 -18.93 -4.07
N SER A 36 3.67 -19.69 -4.17
CA SER A 36 3.28 -20.35 -5.41
C SER A 36 2.52 -19.44 -6.38
N LYS A 37 2.04 -18.28 -5.93
CA LYS A 37 1.36 -17.30 -6.77
C LYS A 37 2.36 -16.43 -7.52
N MET A 38 2.14 -16.25 -8.82
CA MET A 38 2.98 -15.39 -9.65
C MET A 38 2.90 -13.93 -9.18
N ILE A 39 4.05 -13.37 -8.81
CA ILE A 39 4.22 -11.96 -8.40
C ILE A 39 3.62 -11.02 -9.46
N ALA A 40 3.80 -11.33 -10.75
CA ALA A 40 3.27 -10.57 -11.87
C ALA A 40 1.72 -10.50 -11.91
N LYS A 41 1.02 -11.48 -11.32
CA LYS A 41 -0.45 -11.54 -11.29
C LYS A 41 -1.04 -11.08 -9.95
N THR A 42 -0.20 -10.76 -8.97
CA THR A 42 -0.65 -10.42 -7.62
C THR A 42 0.05 -9.16 -7.11
N ILE A 43 1.31 -9.28 -6.72
CA ILE A 43 2.06 -8.21 -6.06
C ILE A 43 2.26 -6.99 -6.97
N ILE A 44 2.59 -7.21 -8.25
CA ILE A 44 2.79 -6.10 -9.19
C ILE A 44 1.50 -5.28 -9.38
N PRO A 45 0.36 -5.87 -9.77
CA PRO A 45 -0.87 -5.09 -9.92
C PRO A 45 -1.34 -4.45 -8.61
N TRP A 46 -1.23 -5.13 -7.46
CA TRP A 46 -1.61 -4.55 -6.16
C TRP A 46 -0.70 -3.39 -5.76
N ALA A 47 0.60 -3.47 -6.04
CA ALA A 47 1.53 -2.36 -5.79
C ALA A 47 1.21 -1.16 -6.70
N SER A 48 0.87 -1.39 -7.97
CA SER A 48 0.44 -0.32 -8.88
C SER A 48 -0.84 0.37 -8.40
N GLU A 49 -1.83 -0.39 -7.93
CA GLU A 49 -3.06 0.15 -7.35
C GLU A 49 -2.76 0.98 -6.08
N TRP A 50 -1.94 0.45 -5.18
CA TRP A 50 -1.52 1.17 -3.98
C TRP A 50 -0.82 2.49 -4.33
N LEU A 51 0.09 2.47 -5.31
CA LEU A 51 0.82 3.66 -5.76
C LEU A 51 -0.11 4.72 -6.35
N LEU A 52 -1.09 4.31 -7.16
CA LEU A 52 -2.11 5.22 -7.68
C LEU A 52 -2.86 5.95 -6.55
N HIS A 53 -3.32 5.20 -5.54
CA HIS A 53 -4.00 5.78 -4.39
C HIS A 53 -3.08 6.66 -3.54
N TYR A 54 -1.82 6.27 -3.41
CA TYR A 54 -0.80 7.06 -2.72
C TYR A 54 -0.56 8.41 -3.41
N GLU A 55 -0.42 8.45 -4.73
CA GLU A 55 -0.23 9.71 -5.46
C GLU A 55 -1.42 10.66 -5.29
N ILE A 56 -2.64 10.13 -5.39
CA ILE A 56 -3.86 10.89 -5.14
C ILE A 56 -3.89 11.41 -3.70
N TRP A 57 -3.51 10.56 -2.73
CA TRP A 57 -3.48 10.94 -1.32
C TRP A 57 -2.44 12.02 -1.03
N VAL A 58 -1.24 11.93 -1.60
CA VAL A 58 -0.23 12.98 -1.47
C VAL A 58 -0.75 14.32 -2.03
N ALA A 59 -1.45 14.28 -3.16
CA ALA A 59 -1.98 15.48 -3.81
C ALA A 59 -3.19 16.10 -3.08
N THR A 60 -4.06 15.29 -2.49
CA THR A 60 -5.38 15.72 -1.99
C THR A 60 -5.53 15.64 -0.47
N GLY A 61 -4.69 14.86 0.20
CA GLY A 61 -4.86 14.47 1.60
C GLY A 61 -5.89 13.36 1.83
N ILE A 62 -6.64 12.93 0.81
CA ILE A 62 -7.74 11.97 0.94
C ILE A 62 -7.28 10.60 0.44
N TRP A 63 -7.38 9.58 1.29
CA TRP A 63 -7.02 8.22 0.92
C TRP A 63 -8.22 7.51 0.30
N HIS A 64 -8.04 7.03 -0.93
CA HIS A 64 -9.08 6.32 -1.69
C HIS A 64 -8.81 4.82 -1.85
N GLY A 65 -7.70 4.32 -1.33
CA GLY A 65 -7.36 2.90 -1.40
C GLY A 65 -8.24 2.05 -0.50
N GLY A 66 -8.69 0.91 -1.02
CA GLY A 66 -9.37 -0.13 -0.24
C GLY A 66 -8.39 -1.04 0.51
N GLY A 67 -8.94 -2.13 1.07
CA GLY A 67 -8.17 -3.16 1.76
C GLY A 67 -8.52 -3.26 3.25
N ILE A 68 -8.46 -4.47 3.80
CA ILE A 68 -8.66 -4.76 5.22
C ILE A 68 -7.29 -5.01 5.83
N HIS A 69 -7.04 -4.40 7.00
CA HIS A 69 -5.77 -4.49 7.74
C HIS A 69 -5.75 -5.68 8.72
#